data_AF-A0A4Q2DVD8-F1
#
_entry.id   AF-A0A4Q2DVD8-F1
#
_cell.length_a   1.000
_cell.length_b   1.000
_cell.length_c   1.000
_cell.angle_alpha   90.00
_cell.angle_beta   90.00
_cell.angle_gamma   90.00
#
_symmetry.space_group_name_H-M   'P 1'
#
loop_
_entity.id
_entity.type
_entity.pdbx_description
1 polymer ?
#
loop_
_entity_poly.entity_id
_entity_poly.type
_entity_poly.pdbx_seq_one_letter_code
_entity_poly.pdbx_strand_id
1 'polypeptide(L)'
;MSLSNLALALQSLYECNGGIGTLTKAISLHHEALALCPTPHPDRSRSLNNLALALQSLYKCNNSVGTLTEAISLYHEALGLSPAPHPDCSRLLNNLANALQSLHECNGGIGTLTKAISLYREALGLCPAPHPNCSLLLNNLANALQSLHECTGGIGTLTEVISLHRDALELRPAPHPDRSVSLNNLANVLQSQFKQSGGVDVLNELISLRRELLVIWTPGHIYRQYAVQQLAVLLEKQHDATGDDQDWGEIDDLKAELAALSRL
;
A
#
# COMPACT_ATOMS: atom_id res chain seq x y z
N MET A 1 5.69 10.78 31.90
CA MET A 1 5.35 10.36 30.52
C MET A 1 5.46 11.60 29.66
N SER A 2 6.32 11.63 28.64
CA SER A 2 6.47 12.83 27.79
C SER A 2 5.18 13.08 26.99
N LEU A 3 4.88 14.34 26.65
CA LEU A 3 3.69 14.70 25.85
C LEU A 3 3.64 13.91 24.53
N SER A 4 4.80 13.67 23.91
CA SER A 4 4.90 12.84 22.70
C SER A 4 4.43 11.40 22.92
N ASN A 5 4.73 10.78 24.07
CA ASN A 5 4.31 9.40 24.33
C ASN A 5 2.81 9.31 24.61
N LEU A 6 2.24 10.32 25.27
CA LEU A 6 0.79 10.40 25.47
C LEU A 6 0.07 10.60 24.13
N ALA A 7 0.59 11.48 23.27
CA ALA A 7 0.04 11.71 21.94
C ALA A 7 0.04 10.43 21.08
N LEU A 8 1.17 9.69 21.07
CA LEU A 8 1.26 8.40 20.38
C LEU A 8 0.26 7.37 20.94
N ALA A 9 0.10 7.28 22.26
CA ALA A 9 -0.86 6.37 22.86
C ALA A 9 -2.31 6.70 22.46
N LEU A 10 -2.66 7.98 22.37
CA LEU A 10 -3.98 8.41 21.89
C LEU A 10 -4.16 8.11 20.39
N GLN A 11 -3.11 8.21 19.58
CA GLN A 11 -3.16 7.83 18.17
C GLN A 11 -3.41 6.33 18.00
N SER A 12 -2.70 5.48 18.73
CA SER A 12 -2.95 4.03 18.73
C SER A 12 -4.36 3.69 19.23
N LEU A 13 -4.86 4.41 20.23
CA LEU A 13 -6.25 4.23 20.68
C LEU A 13 -7.26 4.61 19.59
N TYR A 14 -7.01 5.71 18.86
CA TYR A 14 -7.80 6.08 17.68
C TYR A 14 -7.75 4.98 16.60
N GLU A 15 -6.59 4.42 16.31
CA GLU A 15 -6.45 3.31 15.35
C GLU A 15 -7.28 2.08 15.76
N CYS A 16 -7.47 1.85 17.07
CA CYS A 16 -8.31 0.76 17.57
C CYS A 16 -9.82 1.06 17.56
N ASN A 17 -10.25 2.31 17.76
CA ASN A 17 -11.66 2.62 18.04
C ASN A 17 -12.31 3.68 17.12
N GLY A 18 -11.55 4.29 16.21
CA GLY A 18 -12.04 5.30 15.25
C GLY A 18 -12.50 6.62 15.87
N GLY A 19 -12.22 6.87 17.15
CA GLY A 19 -12.68 8.07 17.85
C GLY A 19 -11.97 9.34 17.39
N ILE A 20 -12.58 10.10 16.47
CA ILE A 20 -12.00 11.36 15.94
C ILE A 20 -11.60 12.34 17.05
N GLY A 21 -12.39 12.45 18.13
CA GLY A 21 -12.05 13.29 19.28
C GLY A 21 -10.73 12.90 19.97
N THR A 22 -10.41 11.60 20.00
CA THR A 22 -9.13 11.07 20.50
C THR A 22 -7.98 11.52 19.61
N LEU A 23 -8.17 11.46 18.28
CA LEU A 23 -7.18 11.90 17.31
C LEU A 23 -6.95 13.42 17.38
N THR A 24 -8.00 14.22 17.49
CA THR A 24 -7.86 15.68 17.67
C THR A 24 -7.06 16.01 18.93
N LYS A 25 -7.29 15.29 20.04
CA LYS A 25 -6.52 15.45 21.26
C LYS A 25 -5.05 15.03 21.08
N ALA A 26 -4.78 13.95 20.35
CA ALA A 26 -3.42 13.54 20.00
C ALA A 26 -2.68 14.63 19.19
N ILE A 27 -3.36 15.24 18.20
CA ILE A 27 -2.81 16.34 17.40
C ILE A 27 -2.46 17.55 18.27
N SER A 28 -3.35 17.96 19.18
CA SER A 28 -3.07 19.06 20.11
C SER A 28 -1.82 18.78 20.96
N LEU A 29 -1.68 17.57 21.50
CA LEU A 29 -0.49 17.18 22.26
C LEU A 29 0.78 17.11 21.40
N HIS A 30 0.67 16.73 20.12
CA HIS A 30 1.80 16.76 19.20
C HIS A 30 2.25 18.21 18.90
N HIS A 31 1.33 19.17 18.76
CA HIS A 31 1.69 20.59 18.66
C HIS A 31 2.42 21.08 19.92
N GLU A 32 1.91 20.75 21.12
CA GLU A 32 2.58 21.10 22.38
C GLU A 32 3.97 20.47 22.48
N ALA A 33 4.10 19.18 22.16
CA ALA A 33 5.40 18.50 22.16
C ALA A 33 6.39 19.11 21.16
N LEU A 34 5.92 19.53 19.98
CA LEU A 34 6.73 20.22 18.99
C LEU A 34 7.18 21.61 19.47
N ALA A 35 6.31 22.35 20.16
CA ALA A 35 6.65 23.64 20.76
C ALA A 35 7.76 23.53 21.82
N LEU A 36 7.87 22.38 22.50
CA LEU A 36 8.96 22.07 23.43
C LEU A 36 10.27 21.67 22.75
N CYS A 37 10.29 21.53 21.42
CA CYS A 37 11.46 21.15 20.61
C CYS A 37 11.88 22.28 19.65
N PRO A 38 12.39 23.44 20.14
CA PRO A 38 12.80 24.56 19.27
C PRO A 38 14.04 24.19 18.43
N THR A 39 14.26 24.84 17.29
CA THR A 39 15.48 24.63 16.50
C THR A 39 16.71 25.22 17.23
N PRO A 40 17.85 24.50 17.37
CA PRO A 40 18.13 23.12 16.95
C PRO A 40 17.94 22.10 18.10
N HIS A 41 16.79 21.42 18.16
CA HIS A 41 16.53 20.34 19.12
C HIS A 41 16.61 18.97 18.42
N PRO A 42 17.32 17.98 18.98
CA PRO A 42 17.56 16.69 18.33
C PRO A 42 16.26 15.92 18.00
N ASP A 43 15.25 15.99 18.87
CA ASP A 43 13.97 15.31 18.63
C ASP A 43 12.99 16.10 17.74
N ARG A 44 13.35 17.30 17.27
CA ARG A 44 12.41 18.14 16.49
C ARG A 44 11.92 17.42 15.22
N SER A 45 12.83 16.79 14.46
CA SER A 45 12.48 16.00 13.27
C SER A 45 11.45 14.90 13.60
N ARG A 46 11.66 14.17 14.70
CA ARG A 46 10.72 13.12 15.14
C ARG A 46 9.36 13.71 15.53
N SER A 47 9.34 14.81 16.27
CA SER A 47 8.10 15.49 16.67
C SER A 47 7.31 16.00 15.46
N LEU A 48 7.99 16.60 14.47
CA LEU A 48 7.38 17.02 13.20
C LEU A 48 6.78 15.84 12.43
N ASN A 49 7.52 14.74 12.29
CA ASN A 49 7.03 13.53 11.62
C ASN A 49 5.77 12.97 12.31
N ASN A 50 5.74 12.94 13.65
CA ASN A 50 4.60 12.39 14.39
C ASN A 50 3.35 13.27 14.25
N LEU A 51 3.52 14.60 14.32
CA LEU A 51 2.43 15.53 14.05
C LEU A 51 1.89 15.36 12.62
N ALA A 52 2.78 15.24 11.63
CA ALA A 52 2.41 15.04 10.23
C ALA A 52 1.63 13.72 10.00
N LEU A 53 2.01 12.63 10.68
CA LEU A 53 1.28 11.36 10.65
C LEU A 53 -0.13 11.49 11.24
N ALA A 54 -0.27 12.21 12.35
CA ALA A 54 -1.57 12.46 12.98
C ALA A 54 -2.49 13.31 12.08
N LEU A 55 -1.93 14.34 11.42
CA LEU A 55 -2.66 15.16 10.45
C LEU A 55 -3.06 14.37 9.20
N GLN A 56 -2.19 13.50 8.66
CA GLN A 56 -2.58 12.57 7.59
C GLN A 56 -3.72 11.65 8.00
N SER A 57 -3.69 11.14 9.24
CA SER A 57 -4.76 10.30 9.77
C SER A 57 -6.07 11.07 9.84
N LEU A 58 -6.03 12.34 10.25
CA LEU A 58 -7.20 13.22 10.29
C LEU A 58 -7.73 13.51 8.89
N TYR A 59 -6.84 13.74 7.92
CA TYR A 59 -7.20 13.87 6.52
C TYR A 59 -7.96 12.64 6.00
N LYS A 60 -7.54 11.42 6.36
CA LYS A 60 -8.30 10.20 6.00
C LYS A 60 -9.71 10.17 6.58
N CYS A 61 -9.97 10.86 7.69
CA CYS A 61 -11.31 10.96 8.28
C CYS A 61 -12.20 12.01 7.61
N ASN A 62 -11.62 13.15 7.23
CA ASN A 62 -12.38 14.35 6.90
C ASN A 62 -12.14 14.89 5.47
N ASN A 63 -11.21 14.30 4.73
CA ASN A 63 -10.79 14.71 3.39
C ASN A 63 -10.32 16.17 3.28
N SER A 64 -9.84 16.76 4.38
CA SER A 64 -9.34 18.14 4.43
C SER A 64 -7.98 18.28 3.72
N VAL A 65 -7.99 18.76 2.49
CA VAL A 65 -6.76 19.04 1.71
C VAL A 65 -5.83 20.02 2.44
N GLY A 66 -6.37 20.96 3.20
CA GLY A 66 -5.57 21.87 4.04
C GLY A 66 -4.77 21.11 5.10
N THR A 67 -5.40 20.15 5.78
CA THR A 67 -4.74 19.28 6.77
C THR A 67 -3.65 18.41 6.13
N LEU A 68 -3.90 17.89 4.93
CA LEU A 68 -2.88 17.14 4.18
C LEU A 68 -1.69 18.02 3.76
N THR A 69 -1.96 19.26 3.34
CA THR A 69 -0.92 20.22 2.93
C THR A 69 -0.04 20.65 4.11
N GLU A 70 -0.63 20.80 5.29
CA GLU A 70 0.10 21.01 6.54
C GLU A 70 1.01 19.81 6.85
N ALA A 71 0.50 18.57 6.76
CA ALA A 71 1.30 17.37 6.96
C ALA A 71 2.50 17.30 5.99
N ILE A 72 2.29 17.59 4.71
CA ILE A 72 3.37 17.65 3.69
C ILE A 72 4.45 18.66 4.10
N SER A 73 4.04 19.85 4.56
CA SER A 73 4.97 20.90 4.98
C SER A 73 5.82 20.48 6.18
N LEU A 74 5.20 19.81 7.16
CA LEU A 74 5.90 19.29 8.34
C LEU A 74 6.87 18.15 7.99
N TYR A 75 6.52 17.26 7.07
CA TYR A 75 7.44 16.24 6.58
C TYR A 75 8.66 16.84 5.86
N HIS A 76 8.48 17.89 5.06
CA HIS A 76 9.59 18.61 4.44
C HIS A 76 10.52 19.24 5.49
N GLU A 77 9.97 19.88 6.52
CA GLU A 77 10.77 20.44 7.62
C GLU A 77 11.53 19.33 8.37
N ALA A 78 10.85 18.22 8.70
CA ALA A 78 11.49 17.08 9.36
C ALA A 78 12.66 16.51 8.54
N LEU A 79 12.52 16.46 7.21
CA LEU A 79 13.53 15.92 6.31
C LEU A 79 14.75 16.84 6.27
N GLY A 80 14.54 18.16 6.23
CA GLY A 80 15.62 19.15 6.29
C GLY A 80 16.40 19.15 7.60
N LEU A 81 15.84 18.60 8.68
CA LEU A 81 16.48 18.47 9.99
C LEU A 81 17.12 17.10 10.23
N SER A 82 16.93 16.14 9.32
CA SER A 82 17.41 14.76 9.52
C SER A 82 18.81 14.58 8.95
N PRO A 83 19.80 14.12 9.74
CA PRO A 83 21.15 13.88 9.22
C PRO A 83 21.17 12.69 8.25
N ALA A 84 21.79 12.87 7.09
CA ALA A 84 22.01 11.81 6.10
C ALA A 84 23.19 10.90 6.53
N PRO A 85 23.15 9.56 6.31
CA PRO A 85 22.04 8.68 6.01
C PRO A 85 21.63 7.86 7.26
N HIS A 86 20.53 8.23 7.92
CA HIS A 86 19.93 7.47 9.02
C HIS A 86 18.73 6.64 8.54
N PRO A 87 18.47 5.41 9.04
CA PRO A 87 17.28 4.61 8.68
C PRO A 87 15.94 5.32 8.87
N ASP A 88 15.85 6.27 9.81
CA ASP A 88 14.66 7.12 9.97
C ASP A 88 14.35 7.99 8.75
N CYS A 89 15.36 8.31 7.93
CA CYS A 89 15.20 9.07 6.70
C CYS A 89 14.35 8.29 5.68
N SER A 90 14.58 6.98 5.52
CA SER A 90 13.78 6.12 4.64
C SER A 90 12.29 6.15 5.00
N ARG A 91 11.98 6.03 6.30
CA ARG A 91 10.60 6.10 6.81
C ARG A 91 9.97 7.47 6.57
N LEU A 92 10.73 8.55 6.77
CA LEU A 92 10.26 9.91 6.57
C LEU A 92 9.97 10.22 5.10
N LEU A 93 10.87 9.81 4.19
CA LEU A 93 10.68 9.92 2.75
C LEU A 93 9.43 9.17 2.28
N ASN A 94 9.23 7.94 2.78
CA ASN A 94 8.01 7.18 2.50
C ASN A 94 6.74 7.88 2.98
N ASN A 95 6.76 8.46 4.19
CA ASN A 95 5.60 9.17 4.73
C ASN A 95 5.25 10.42 3.91
N LEU A 96 6.27 11.18 3.48
CA LEU A 96 6.10 12.32 2.57
C LEU A 96 5.57 11.87 1.21
N ALA A 97 6.12 10.78 0.65
CA ALA A 97 5.68 10.22 -0.62
C ALA A 97 4.20 9.78 -0.56
N ASN A 98 3.77 9.10 0.51
CA ASN A 98 2.36 8.76 0.74
C ASN A 98 1.48 10.03 0.80
N ALA A 99 1.95 11.09 1.46
CA ALA A 99 1.23 12.36 1.55
C ALA A 99 0.98 12.98 0.16
N LEU A 100 2.03 12.98 -0.67
CA LEU A 100 1.99 13.51 -2.02
C LEU A 100 1.12 12.64 -2.94
N GLN A 101 1.14 11.32 -2.77
CA GLN A 101 0.25 10.40 -3.47
C GLN A 101 -1.21 10.68 -3.13
N SER A 102 -1.58 10.82 -1.86
CA SER A 102 -2.94 11.20 -1.46
C SER A 102 -3.34 12.58 -1.99
N LEU A 103 -2.40 13.53 -2.08
CA LEU A 103 -2.66 14.83 -2.67
C LEU A 103 -2.94 14.72 -4.17
N HIS A 104 -2.20 13.86 -4.88
CA HIS A 104 -2.48 13.53 -6.27
C HIS A 104 -3.86 12.88 -6.43
N GLU A 105 -4.24 11.93 -5.59
CA GLU A 105 -5.57 11.30 -5.60
C GLU A 105 -6.70 12.34 -5.43
N CYS A 106 -6.45 13.42 -4.70
CA CYS A 106 -7.41 14.52 -4.53
C CYS A 106 -7.53 15.46 -5.73
N ASN A 107 -6.44 15.74 -6.45
CA ASN A 107 -6.40 16.84 -7.43
C ASN A 107 -5.90 16.46 -8.84
N GLY A 108 -5.53 15.20 -9.06
CA GLY A 108 -5.01 14.69 -10.33
C GLY A 108 -3.63 15.21 -10.71
N GLY A 109 -2.89 15.84 -9.81
CA GLY A 109 -1.61 16.48 -10.12
C GLY A 109 -0.50 15.46 -10.45
N ILE A 110 -0.24 15.23 -11.73
CA ILE A 110 0.80 14.28 -12.20
C ILE A 110 2.20 14.68 -11.67
N GLY A 111 2.51 15.98 -11.63
CA GLY A 111 3.78 16.47 -11.07
C GLY A 111 3.96 16.12 -9.59
N THR A 112 2.87 16.06 -8.82
CA THR A 112 2.88 15.61 -7.42
C THR A 112 3.15 14.12 -7.32
N LEU A 113 2.53 13.31 -8.19
CA LEU A 113 2.77 11.87 -8.25
C LEU A 113 4.22 11.53 -8.64
N THR A 114 4.79 12.22 -9.63
CA THR A 114 6.21 12.02 -10.02
C THR A 114 7.17 12.33 -8.87
N LYS A 115 6.86 13.34 -8.05
CA LYS A 115 7.63 13.64 -6.83
C LYS A 115 7.50 12.51 -5.81
N ALA A 116 6.29 11.99 -5.57
CA ALA A 116 6.07 10.85 -4.69
C ALA A 116 6.90 9.62 -5.13
N ILE A 117 6.87 9.28 -6.43
CA ILE A 117 7.66 8.18 -7.02
C ILE A 117 9.16 8.37 -6.77
N SER A 118 9.66 9.59 -6.95
CA SER A 118 11.08 9.91 -6.73
C SER A 118 11.48 9.70 -5.27
N LEU A 119 10.63 10.12 -4.33
CA LEU A 119 10.86 9.92 -2.89
C LEU A 119 10.75 8.46 -2.46
N TYR A 120 9.83 7.67 -3.05
CA TYR A 120 9.78 6.23 -2.79
C TYR A 120 11.05 5.52 -3.26
N ARG A 121 11.60 5.90 -4.43
CA ARG A 121 12.88 5.36 -4.92
C ARG A 121 14.04 5.72 -3.99
N GLU A 122 14.10 6.96 -3.51
CA GLU A 122 15.09 7.39 -2.52
C GLU A 122 14.95 6.62 -1.20
N ALA A 123 13.72 6.47 -0.68
CA ALA A 123 13.44 5.71 0.52
C ALA A 123 13.88 4.24 0.40
N LEU A 124 13.64 3.62 -0.77
CA LEU A 124 14.05 2.25 -1.07
C LEU A 124 15.58 2.11 -1.13
N GLY A 125 16.28 3.07 -1.73
CA GLY A 125 17.75 3.09 -1.77
C GLY A 125 18.41 3.21 -0.39
N LEU A 126 17.68 3.73 0.61
CA LEU A 126 18.12 3.81 2.01
C LEU A 126 17.69 2.59 2.85
N CYS A 127 16.92 1.65 2.29
CA CYS A 127 16.44 0.48 3.02
C CYS A 127 17.56 -0.59 3.11
N PRO A 128 18.02 -0.98 4.31
CA PRO A 128 19.00 -2.05 4.42
C PRO A 128 18.37 -3.40 4.01
N ALA A 129 19.09 -4.20 3.21
CA ALA A 129 18.65 -5.54 2.81
C ALA A 129 18.94 -6.59 3.92
N PRO A 130 18.03 -7.54 4.24
CA PRO A 130 16.60 -7.60 3.97
C PRO A 130 15.80 -7.09 5.19
N HIS A 131 15.29 -5.86 5.13
CA HIS A 131 14.45 -5.30 6.19
C HIS A 131 12.95 -5.49 5.85
N PRO A 132 12.09 -5.92 6.80
CA PRO A 132 10.66 -6.14 6.57
C PRO A 132 9.93 -4.96 5.93
N ASN A 133 10.32 -3.73 6.31
CA ASN A 133 9.77 -2.49 5.74
C ASN A 133 10.07 -2.29 4.25
N CYS A 134 11.09 -2.95 3.66
CA CYS A 134 11.36 -2.80 2.23
C CYS A 134 10.20 -3.34 1.38
N SER A 135 9.48 -4.37 1.85
CA SER A 135 8.28 -4.88 1.17
C SER A 135 7.15 -3.85 1.09
N LEU A 136 7.01 -2.98 2.11
CA LEU A 136 6.03 -1.90 2.12
C LEU A 136 6.43 -0.79 1.12
N LEU A 137 7.72 -0.42 1.10
CA LEU A 137 8.26 0.58 0.17
C LEU A 137 8.07 0.16 -1.30
N LEU A 138 8.40 -1.11 -1.60
CA LEU A 138 8.21 -1.69 -2.93
C LEU A 138 6.74 -1.63 -3.38
N ASN A 139 5.82 -2.01 -2.50
CA ASN A 139 4.39 -1.94 -2.77
C ASN A 139 3.91 -0.50 -3.00
N ASN A 140 4.36 0.46 -2.20
CA ASN A 140 3.96 1.87 -2.36
C ASN A 140 4.50 2.46 -3.67
N LEU A 141 5.76 2.17 -4.01
CA LEU A 141 6.36 2.57 -5.29
C LEU A 141 5.59 1.96 -6.48
N ALA A 142 5.28 0.66 -6.40
CA ALA A 142 4.52 -0.04 -7.44
C ALA A 142 3.13 0.57 -7.63
N ASN A 143 2.40 0.85 -6.54
CA ASN A 143 1.09 1.50 -6.60
C ASN A 143 1.17 2.90 -7.24
N ALA A 144 2.17 3.70 -6.87
CA ALA A 144 2.34 5.04 -7.45
C ALA A 144 2.68 5.00 -8.95
N LEU A 145 3.52 4.04 -9.37
CA LEU A 145 3.82 3.80 -10.78
C LEU A 145 2.60 3.28 -11.56
N GLN A 146 1.75 2.48 -10.92
CA GLN A 146 0.47 2.06 -11.49
C GLN A 146 -0.47 3.25 -11.68
N SER A 147 -0.64 4.12 -10.68
CA SER A 147 -1.44 5.34 -10.85
C SER A 147 -0.89 6.23 -11.97
N LEU A 148 0.44 6.29 -12.13
CA LEU A 148 1.06 7.04 -13.22
C LEU A 148 0.77 6.39 -14.58
N HIS A 149 0.80 5.06 -14.66
CA HIS A 149 0.40 4.30 -15.85
C HIS A 149 -1.04 4.66 -16.26
N GLU A 150 -1.97 4.61 -15.31
CA GLU A 150 -3.39 4.90 -15.52
C GLU A 150 -3.62 6.35 -15.97
N CYS A 151 -2.85 7.30 -15.44
CA CYS A 151 -2.93 8.71 -15.83
C CYS A 151 -2.33 9.02 -17.22
N THR A 152 -1.32 8.26 -17.66
CA THR A 152 -0.52 8.61 -18.86
C THR A 152 -0.64 7.63 -20.01
N GLY A 153 -1.20 6.43 -19.79
CA GLY A 153 -1.27 5.36 -20.78
C GLY A 153 0.09 4.78 -21.19
N GLY A 154 1.17 5.10 -20.46
CA GLY A 154 2.54 4.74 -20.83
C GLY A 154 2.84 3.25 -20.66
N ILE A 155 3.12 2.54 -21.74
CA ILE A 155 3.38 1.08 -21.77
C ILE A 155 4.62 0.68 -20.93
N GLY A 156 5.56 1.59 -20.70
CA GLY A 156 6.83 1.30 -20.00
C GLY A 156 6.74 1.11 -18.48
N THR A 157 5.62 1.46 -17.83
CA THR A 157 5.51 1.43 -16.37
C THR A 157 5.06 0.06 -15.83
N LEU A 158 4.33 -0.74 -16.60
CA LEU A 158 3.71 -1.98 -16.07
C LEU A 158 4.75 -3.07 -15.75
N THR A 159 5.82 -3.19 -16.55
CA THR A 159 6.91 -4.15 -16.29
C THR A 159 7.64 -3.83 -14.98
N GLU A 160 7.90 -2.55 -14.70
CA GLU A 160 8.52 -2.12 -13.44
C GLU A 160 7.59 -2.42 -12.25
N VAL A 161 6.29 -2.11 -12.38
CA VAL A 161 5.28 -2.42 -11.35
C VAL A 161 5.22 -3.92 -11.03
N ILE A 162 5.21 -4.78 -12.05
CA ILE A 162 5.21 -6.25 -11.86
C ILE A 162 6.49 -6.68 -11.13
N SER A 163 7.66 -6.20 -11.54
CA SER A 163 8.93 -6.52 -10.88
C SER A 163 8.91 -6.14 -9.40
N LEU A 164 8.46 -4.93 -9.07
CA LEU A 164 8.40 -4.45 -7.70
C LEU A 164 7.44 -5.27 -6.83
N HIS A 165 6.29 -5.69 -7.36
CA HIS A 165 5.38 -6.56 -6.62
C HIS A 165 5.92 -7.99 -6.44
N ARG A 166 6.70 -8.50 -7.40
CA ARG A 166 7.42 -9.79 -7.24
C ARG A 166 8.45 -9.69 -6.13
N ASP A 167 9.29 -8.66 -6.14
CA ASP A 167 10.28 -8.42 -5.07
C ASP A 167 9.58 -8.29 -3.70
N ALA A 168 8.45 -7.59 -3.64
CA ALA A 168 7.67 -7.45 -2.40
C ALA A 168 7.04 -8.77 -1.92
N LEU A 169 6.72 -9.69 -2.83
CA LEU A 169 6.20 -11.02 -2.52
C LEU A 169 7.31 -11.97 -2.04
N GLU A 170 8.51 -11.88 -2.62
CA GLU A 170 9.68 -12.66 -2.20
C GLU A 170 10.12 -12.33 -0.77
N LEU A 171 10.00 -11.07 -0.36
CA LEU A 171 10.25 -10.63 1.02
C LEU A 171 9.19 -11.11 2.03
N ARG A 172 8.13 -11.78 1.59
CA ARG A 172 7.02 -12.28 2.42
C ARG A 172 6.78 -13.78 2.16
N PRO A 173 7.71 -14.67 2.53
CA PRO A 173 7.55 -16.11 2.35
C PRO A 173 6.37 -16.65 3.18
N ALA A 174 5.73 -17.74 2.75
CA ALA A 174 4.68 -18.36 3.54
C ALA A 174 5.25 -18.88 4.89
N PRO A 175 4.54 -18.71 6.03
CA PRO A 175 3.19 -18.16 6.21
C PRO A 175 3.16 -16.68 6.69
N HIS A 176 3.87 -15.76 6.02
CA HIS A 176 3.88 -14.33 6.40
C HIS A 176 2.47 -13.70 6.38
N PRO A 177 2.08 -12.91 7.40
CA PRO A 177 0.73 -12.36 7.53
C PRO A 177 0.30 -11.51 6.32
N ASP A 178 1.20 -10.65 5.82
CA ASP A 178 0.92 -9.78 4.68
C ASP A 178 1.16 -10.42 3.30
N ARG A 179 1.40 -11.74 3.24
CA ARG A 179 1.63 -12.42 1.96
C ARG A 179 0.42 -12.34 1.03
N SER A 180 -0.78 -12.49 1.59
CA SER A 180 -2.04 -12.36 0.83
C SER A 180 -2.19 -11.00 0.17
N VAL A 181 -1.73 -9.93 0.82
CA VAL A 181 -1.74 -8.58 0.25
C VAL A 181 -0.81 -8.50 -0.95
N SER A 182 0.42 -9.01 -0.85
CA SER A 182 1.38 -9.01 -1.97
C SER A 182 0.90 -9.87 -3.15
N LEU A 183 0.34 -11.05 -2.87
CA LEU A 183 -0.25 -11.92 -3.89
C LEU A 183 -1.39 -11.20 -4.64
N ASN A 184 -2.29 -10.55 -3.91
CA ASN A 184 -3.43 -9.85 -4.51
C ASN A 184 -2.98 -8.66 -5.36
N ASN A 185 -1.98 -7.89 -4.91
CA ASN A 185 -1.46 -6.76 -5.68
C ASN A 185 -0.80 -7.22 -6.97
N LEU A 186 0.08 -8.23 -6.92
CA LEU A 186 0.71 -8.80 -8.12
C LEU A 186 -0.35 -9.36 -9.08
N ALA A 187 -1.35 -10.10 -8.56
CA ALA A 187 -2.44 -10.63 -9.36
C ALA A 187 -3.26 -9.54 -10.06
N ASN A 188 -3.51 -8.40 -9.42
CA ASN A 188 -4.25 -7.29 -10.04
C ASN A 188 -3.49 -6.69 -11.22
N VAL A 189 -2.17 -6.50 -11.07
CA VAL A 189 -1.34 -5.92 -12.12
C VAL A 189 -1.17 -6.90 -13.29
N LEU A 190 -0.98 -8.20 -13.02
CA LEU A 190 -0.96 -9.23 -14.06
C LEU A 190 -2.32 -9.35 -14.77
N GLN A 191 -3.43 -9.16 -14.06
CA GLN A 191 -4.75 -9.13 -14.70
C GLN A 191 -4.88 -7.94 -15.68
N SER A 192 -4.35 -6.77 -15.33
CA SER A 192 -4.30 -5.62 -16.24
C SER A 192 -3.39 -5.90 -17.45
N GLN A 193 -2.23 -6.51 -17.24
CA GLN A 193 -1.32 -6.92 -18.32
C GLN A 193 -1.97 -7.95 -19.26
N PHE A 194 -2.68 -8.94 -18.70
CA PHE A 194 -3.39 -9.94 -19.48
C PHE A 194 -4.52 -9.32 -20.31
N LYS A 195 -5.29 -8.37 -19.75
CA LYS A 195 -6.30 -7.62 -20.51
C LYS A 195 -5.71 -6.86 -21.71
N GLN A 196 -4.46 -6.38 -21.61
CA GLN A 196 -3.78 -5.65 -22.68
C GLN A 196 -3.12 -6.58 -23.72
N SER A 197 -2.53 -7.69 -23.28
CA SER A 197 -1.68 -8.54 -24.13
C SER A 197 -2.30 -9.87 -24.56
N GLY A 198 -3.26 -10.40 -23.81
CA GLY A 198 -3.80 -11.75 -23.99
C GLY A 198 -2.79 -12.88 -23.77
N GLY A 199 -1.63 -12.60 -23.17
CA GLY A 199 -0.55 -13.58 -23.02
C GLY A 199 -0.91 -14.75 -22.10
N VAL A 200 -0.79 -15.98 -22.60
CA VAL A 200 -1.10 -17.22 -21.86
C VAL A 200 -0.18 -17.40 -20.64
N ASP A 201 1.10 -17.03 -20.75
CA ASP A 201 2.04 -17.13 -19.61
C ASP A 201 1.62 -16.23 -18.44
N VAL A 202 1.14 -15.02 -18.74
CA VAL A 202 0.63 -14.07 -17.75
C VAL A 202 -0.65 -14.62 -17.10
N LEU A 203 -1.52 -15.25 -17.89
CA LEU A 203 -2.74 -15.90 -17.40
C LEU A 203 -2.40 -17.06 -16.45
N ASN A 204 -1.44 -17.90 -16.81
CA ASN A 204 -1.00 -19.03 -15.98
C ASN A 204 -0.40 -18.57 -14.65
N GLU A 205 0.46 -17.53 -14.67
CA GLU A 205 1.00 -16.94 -13.44
C GLU A 205 -0.13 -16.36 -12.57
N LEU A 206 -1.07 -15.62 -13.17
CA LEU A 206 -2.21 -15.04 -12.47
C LEU A 206 -3.08 -16.12 -11.80
N ILE A 207 -3.37 -17.22 -12.48
CA ILE A 207 -4.11 -18.37 -11.94
C ILE A 207 -3.37 -18.97 -10.74
N SER A 208 -2.05 -19.18 -10.85
CA SER A 208 -1.22 -19.68 -9.76
C SER A 208 -1.32 -18.81 -8.49
N LEU A 209 -1.21 -17.49 -8.64
CA LEU A 209 -1.33 -16.56 -7.51
C LEU A 209 -2.73 -16.57 -6.89
N ARG A 210 -3.79 -16.69 -7.71
CA ARG A 210 -5.19 -16.76 -7.24
C ARG A 210 -5.48 -18.07 -6.51
N ARG A 211 -4.92 -19.20 -6.98
CA ARG A 211 -4.96 -20.49 -6.26
C ARG A 211 -4.30 -20.38 -4.90
N GLU A 212 -3.11 -19.78 -4.83
CA GLU A 212 -2.42 -19.59 -3.54
C GLU A 212 -3.23 -18.70 -2.59
N LEU A 213 -3.85 -17.62 -3.09
CA LEU A 213 -4.74 -16.78 -2.30
C LEU A 213 -5.94 -17.55 -1.73
N LEU A 214 -6.53 -18.48 -2.47
CA LEU A 214 -7.66 -19.29 -2.00
C LEU A 214 -7.27 -20.28 -0.89
N VAL A 215 -6.01 -20.72 -0.86
CA VAL A 215 -5.47 -21.50 0.26
C VAL A 215 -5.38 -20.64 1.52
N ILE A 216 -5.00 -19.37 1.39
CA ILE A 216 -4.90 -18.45 2.54
C ILE A 216 -6.29 -17.96 2.99
N TRP A 217 -7.17 -17.61 2.06
CA TRP A 217 -8.52 -17.12 2.32
C TRP A 217 -9.51 -18.26 2.44
N THR A 218 -9.42 -19.00 3.55
CA THR A 218 -10.28 -20.16 3.87
C THR A 218 -11.77 -19.82 3.86
N PRO A 219 -12.67 -20.84 3.75
CA PRO A 219 -14.12 -20.65 3.89
C PRO A 219 -14.49 -19.76 5.08
N GLY A 220 -15.30 -18.72 4.82
CA GLY A 220 -15.67 -17.69 5.81
C GLY A 220 -14.87 -16.39 5.75
N HIS A 221 -13.75 -16.34 4.99
CA HIS A 221 -13.02 -15.09 4.78
C HIS A 221 -13.81 -14.11 3.89
N ILE A 222 -13.83 -12.82 4.26
CA ILE A 222 -14.64 -11.79 3.59
C ILE A 222 -14.37 -11.64 2.09
N TYR A 223 -13.14 -11.91 1.64
CA TYR A 223 -12.75 -11.81 0.23
C TYR A 223 -12.82 -13.13 -0.53
N ARG A 224 -13.23 -14.24 0.12
CA ARG A 224 -13.20 -15.57 -0.51
C ARG A 224 -14.15 -15.67 -1.70
N GLN A 225 -15.39 -15.22 -1.55
CA GLN A 225 -16.38 -15.28 -2.63
C GLN A 225 -15.87 -14.58 -3.89
N TYR A 226 -15.29 -13.39 -3.73
CA TYR A 226 -14.67 -12.65 -4.82
C TYR A 226 -13.51 -13.43 -5.45
N ALA A 227 -12.60 -13.98 -4.63
CA ALA A 227 -11.46 -14.75 -5.12
C ALA A 227 -11.85 -16.00 -5.90
N VAL A 228 -12.86 -16.74 -5.42
CA VAL A 228 -13.42 -17.93 -6.09
C VAL A 228 -14.00 -17.54 -7.45
N GLN A 229 -14.78 -16.46 -7.50
CA GLN A 229 -15.34 -15.95 -8.75
C GLN A 229 -14.25 -15.54 -9.74
N GLN A 230 -13.22 -14.82 -9.27
CA GLN A 230 -12.11 -14.42 -10.15
C GLN A 230 -11.36 -15.64 -10.70
N LEU A 231 -11.07 -16.65 -9.87
CA LEU A 231 -10.37 -17.84 -10.32
C LEU A 231 -11.18 -18.63 -11.35
N ALA A 232 -12.48 -18.85 -11.11
CA ALA A 232 -13.35 -19.56 -12.05
C ALA A 232 -13.35 -18.90 -13.44
N VAL A 233 -13.48 -17.57 -13.50
CA VAL A 233 -13.44 -16.82 -14.77
C VAL A 233 -12.08 -16.92 -15.46
N LEU A 234 -10.98 -16.97 -14.70
CA LEU A 234 -9.65 -17.10 -15.28
C LEU A 234 -9.39 -18.49 -15.85
N LEU A 235 -9.85 -19.54 -15.17
CA LEU A 235 -9.76 -20.92 -15.65
C LEU A 235 -10.60 -21.14 -16.92
N GLU A 236 -11.81 -20.58 -16.98
CA GLU A 236 -12.62 -20.60 -18.23
C GLU A 236 -11.87 -19.92 -19.39
N LYS A 237 -11.24 -18.76 -19.14
CA LYS A 237 -10.44 -18.08 -20.17
C LYS A 237 -9.20 -18.85 -20.59
N GLN A 238 -8.59 -19.60 -19.67
CA GLN A 238 -7.43 -20.43 -19.97
C GLN A 238 -7.84 -21.61 -20.85
N HIS A 239 -8.97 -22.25 -20.53
CA HIS A 239 -9.58 -23.27 -21.36
C HIS A 239 -9.87 -22.74 -22.77
N ASP A 240 -10.54 -21.59 -22.88
CA ASP A 240 -10.83 -20.95 -24.18
C ASP A 240 -9.56 -20.64 -25.00
N ALA A 241 -8.47 -20.27 -24.32
CA ALA A 241 -7.21 -19.88 -24.97
C ALA A 241 -6.33 -21.07 -25.37
N THR A 242 -6.39 -22.19 -24.64
CA THR A 242 -5.47 -23.32 -24.80
C THR A 242 -6.13 -24.61 -25.29
N GLY A 243 -7.45 -24.73 -25.12
CA GLY A 243 -8.19 -25.99 -25.29
C GLY A 243 -7.87 -27.04 -24.23
N ASP A 244 -7.19 -26.68 -23.14
CA ASP A 244 -6.86 -27.59 -22.05
C ASP A 244 -8.08 -27.81 -21.14
N ASP A 245 -8.41 -29.08 -20.91
CA ASP A 245 -9.54 -29.53 -20.10
C ASP A 245 -9.13 -29.91 -18.67
N GLN A 246 -7.85 -29.81 -18.33
CA GLN A 246 -7.30 -30.28 -17.05
C GLN A 246 -7.98 -29.63 -15.82
N ASP A 247 -8.43 -28.39 -15.95
CA ASP A 247 -8.97 -27.60 -14.84
C ASP A 247 -10.51 -27.57 -14.77
N TRP A 248 -11.23 -28.36 -15.61
CA TRP A 248 -12.70 -28.40 -15.59
C TRP A 248 -13.29 -28.84 -14.26
N GLY A 249 -12.68 -29.82 -13.59
CA GLY A 249 -13.12 -30.28 -12.27
C GLY A 249 -13.01 -29.16 -11.22
N GLU A 250 -11.95 -28.35 -11.28
CA GLU A 250 -11.77 -27.21 -10.39
C GLU A 250 -12.81 -26.11 -10.68
N ILE A 251 -13.13 -25.85 -11.95
CA ILE A 251 -14.18 -24.89 -12.32
C ILE A 251 -15.53 -25.29 -11.72
N ASP A 252 -15.91 -26.57 -11.80
CA ASP A 252 -17.17 -27.08 -11.26
C ASP A 252 -17.23 -26.96 -9.73
N ASP A 253 -16.13 -27.30 -9.04
CA ASP A 253 -16.01 -27.15 -7.58
C ASP A 253 -16.15 -25.68 -7.14
N LEU A 254 -15.47 -24.75 -7.84
CA LEU A 254 -15.55 -23.31 -7.56
C LEU A 254 -16.98 -22.77 -7.81
N LYS A 255 -17.65 -23.21 -8.87
CA LYS A 255 -19.05 -22.83 -9.17
C LYS A 255 -20.02 -23.37 -8.11
N ALA A 256 -19.81 -24.61 -7.66
CA ALA A 256 -20.61 -25.20 -6.59
C ALA A 256 -20.44 -24.41 -5.27
N GLU A 257 -19.22 -23.99 -4.95
CA GLU A 257 -18.95 -23.14 -3.78
C GLU A 257 -19.68 -21.79 -3.87
N LEU A 258 -19.62 -21.11 -5.02
CA LEU A 258 -20.33 -19.83 -5.24
C LEU A 258 -21.85 -19.99 -5.09
N ALA A 259 -22.41 -21.09 -5.60
CA ALA A 259 -23.83 -21.38 -5.47
C ALA A 259 -24.26 -21.60 -4.01
N ALA A 260 -23.39 -22.18 -3.18
CA ALA A 260 -23.63 -22.34 -1.74
C ALA A 260 -23.58 -21.01 -0.99
N LEU A 261 -22.62 -20.13 -1.33
CA LEU A 261 -22.46 -18.80 -0.72
C LEU A 261 -23.62 -17.85 -1.05
N SER A 262 -24.29 -18.03 -2.20
CA SER A 262 -25.40 -17.18 -2.65
C SER A 262 -26.76 -17.51 -1.99
N ARG A 263 -26.82 -18.56 -1.14
CA ARG A 263 -28.05 -19.03 -0.48
C ARG A 263 -28.14 -18.62 1.00
N LEU A 264 -27.16 -17.87 1.51
CA LEU A 264 -27.10 -17.31 2.87
C LEU A 264 -27.53 -15.85 2.87
#